data_AF-A0A8B9BDG7-F1
#
_entry.id   AF-A0A8B9BDG7-F1
#
_cell.length_a   1.000
_cell.length_b   1.000
_cell.length_c   1.000
_cell.angle_alpha   90.00
_cell.angle_beta   90.00
_cell.angle_gamma   90.00
#
_symmetry.space_group_name_H-M   'P 1'
#
loop_
_entity.id
_entity.type
_entity.pdbx_description
1 polymer ?
#
loop_
_entity_poly.entity_id
_entity_poly.type
_entity_poly.pdbx_seq_one_letter_code
_entity_poly.pdbx_strand_id
1 'polypeptide(L)'
;MALPAARGAGPLNVTPPLPVPVPAAVLPPGAAPAPAPPASSRPRRPVGCLRALGLSNMAAPSRAASCEDFAEFQELLRVMRTIDDRIVHELNTTIPTASFVGKIDASQTCKELYQSLMEAHTSREKIIKNCIAQTSSVVKTLREEREKAQDDVALLKQLRKEQTKLKLMQSELNVEEVVNDRSWKVFNERCRIHYKPPKSQ
;
A
#
# COMPACT_ATOMS: atom_id res chain seq x y z
N MET A 1 42.80 53.43 -1.92
CA MET A 1 42.32 53.53 -3.31
C MET A 1 41.35 52.38 -3.56
N ALA A 2 40.16 52.70 -4.04
CA ALA A 2 39.00 51.82 -4.10
C ALA A 2 38.70 51.39 -5.55
N LEU A 3 38.39 50.09 -5.74
CA LEU A 3 37.44 49.47 -6.71
C LEU A 3 37.67 49.69 -8.23
N PRO A 4 37.18 48.81 -9.15
CA PRO A 4 35.88 48.15 -9.06
C PRO A 4 35.77 46.65 -9.36
N ALA A 5 34.65 46.13 -8.85
CA ALA A 5 34.10 44.80 -9.02
C ALA A 5 33.49 44.60 -10.42
N ALA A 6 33.72 43.44 -11.00
CA ALA A 6 33.05 42.98 -12.21
C ALA A 6 31.69 42.36 -11.87
N ARG A 7 30.63 42.89 -12.50
CA ARG A 7 29.26 42.38 -12.51
C ARG A 7 29.10 41.36 -13.65
N GLY A 8 28.25 40.35 -13.44
CA GLY A 8 27.33 39.87 -14.47
C GLY A 8 27.45 38.41 -14.88
N ALA A 9 26.48 37.60 -14.46
CA ALA A 9 25.75 36.65 -15.30
C ALA A 9 24.48 36.23 -14.55
N GLY A 10 23.34 36.76 -14.99
CA GLY A 10 22.02 36.36 -14.47
C GLY A 10 21.63 34.96 -14.99
N PRO A 11 20.73 34.25 -14.31
CA PRO A 11 20.28 32.94 -14.75
C PRO A 11 19.38 33.06 -15.99
N LEU A 12 19.68 32.23 -17.00
CA LEU A 12 18.89 32.07 -18.22
C LEU A 12 17.46 31.63 -17.85
N ASN A 13 16.49 32.48 -18.17
CA ASN A 13 15.06 32.21 -18.06
C ASN A 13 14.65 31.23 -19.15
N VAL A 14 14.51 29.95 -18.80
CA VAL A 14 14.01 28.91 -19.71
C VAL A 14 12.48 28.94 -19.67
N THR A 15 11.88 29.55 -20.68
CA THR A 15 10.44 29.51 -20.92
C THR A 15 10.02 28.09 -21.34
N PRO A 16 9.01 27.48 -20.69
CA PRO A 16 8.47 26.20 -21.14
C PRO A 16 7.69 26.38 -22.44
N PRO A 17 7.71 25.39 -23.36
CA PRO A 17 6.97 25.47 -24.61
C PRO A 17 5.46 25.40 -24.34
N LEU A 18 4.71 26.20 -25.10
CA LEU A 18 3.24 26.23 -25.06
C LEU A 18 2.66 24.87 -25.51
N PRO A 19 1.53 24.44 -24.92
CA PRO A 19 0.86 23.21 -25.35
C PRO A 19 0.28 23.37 -26.75
N VAL A 20 0.65 22.45 -27.64
CA VAL A 20 0.12 22.35 -29.00
C VAL A 20 -1.33 21.88 -28.93
N PRO A 21 -2.28 22.51 -29.65
CA PRO A 21 -3.68 22.09 -29.64
C PRO A 21 -3.85 20.74 -30.33
N VAL A 22 -4.47 19.79 -29.62
CA VAL A 22 -4.89 18.49 -30.16
C VAL A 22 -6.11 18.69 -31.07
N PRO A 23 -6.15 18.14 -32.29
CA PRO A 23 -7.32 18.25 -33.14
C PRO A 23 -8.51 17.49 -32.53
N ALA A 24 -9.66 18.16 -32.48
CA ALA A 24 -10.92 17.59 -32.06
C ALA A 24 -11.33 16.46 -33.01
N ALA A 25 -11.55 15.26 -32.47
CA ALA A 25 -12.10 14.14 -33.22
C ALA A 25 -13.53 14.49 -33.65
N VAL A 26 -13.73 14.62 -34.95
CA VAL A 26 -15.04 14.77 -35.59
C VAL A 26 -15.78 13.44 -35.46
N LEU A 27 -16.86 13.44 -34.65
CA LEU A 27 -17.81 12.34 -34.57
C LEU A 27 -18.68 12.30 -35.84
N PRO A 28 -18.90 11.14 -36.48
CA PRO A 28 -19.83 11.01 -37.59
C PRO A 28 -21.28 11.14 -37.10
N PRO A 29 -22.17 11.84 -37.84
CA PRO A 29 -23.59 11.90 -37.51
C PRO A 29 -24.32 10.69 -38.11
N GLY A 30 -25.23 10.07 -37.35
CA GLY A 30 -26.25 9.18 -37.94
C GLY A 30 -26.36 7.76 -37.39
N ALA A 31 -26.31 7.57 -36.06
CA ALA A 31 -26.84 6.34 -35.45
C ALA A 31 -28.19 6.66 -34.78
N ALA A 32 -29.28 6.18 -35.39
CA ALA A 32 -30.62 6.24 -34.82
C ALA A 32 -30.71 5.42 -33.52
N PRO A 33 -31.51 5.84 -32.52
CA PRO A 33 -31.70 5.09 -31.29
C PRO A 33 -32.52 3.82 -31.57
N ALA A 34 -31.99 2.67 -31.17
CA ALA A 34 -32.69 1.39 -31.19
C ALA A 34 -33.89 1.40 -30.21
N PRO A 35 -35.00 0.72 -30.53
CA PRO A 35 -36.18 0.67 -29.67
C PRO A 35 -35.90 -0.13 -28.38
N ALA A 36 -36.45 0.37 -27.26
CA ALA A 36 -36.37 -0.25 -25.95
C ALA A 36 -37.09 -1.62 -25.90
N PRO A 37 -36.55 -2.62 -25.20
CA PRO A 37 -37.25 -3.89 -24.99
C PRO A 37 -38.39 -3.76 -23.97
N PRO A 38 -39.45 -4.60 -24.08
CA PRO A 38 -40.60 -4.54 -23.18
C PRO A 38 -40.27 -5.00 -21.76
N ALA A 39 -40.93 -4.36 -20.80
CA ALA A 39 -40.81 -4.62 -19.37
C ALA A 39 -41.23 -6.06 -19.01
N SER A 40 -40.28 -6.87 -18.58
CA SER A 40 -40.54 -8.18 -17.98
C SER A 40 -40.88 -8.00 -16.49
N SER A 41 -42.11 -8.38 -16.14
CA SER A 41 -42.64 -8.46 -14.79
C SER A 41 -41.85 -9.45 -13.94
N ARG A 42 -41.04 -8.95 -12.99
CA ARG A 42 -40.44 -9.78 -11.93
C ARG A 42 -41.41 -9.96 -10.76
N PRO A 43 -41.57 -11.17 -10.22
CA PRO A 43 -42.39 -11.40 -9.03
C PRO A 43 -41.72 -10.81 -7.79
N ARG A 44 -42.52 -10.15 -6.95
CA ARG A 44 -42.14 -9.65 -5.63
C ARG A 44 -41.77 -10.84 -4.74
N ARG A 45 -40.53 -10.87 -4.22
CA ARG A 45 -40.14 -11.77 -3.13
C ARG A 45 -40.47 -11.13 -1.79
N PRO A 46 -40.97 -11.90 -0.80
CA PRO A 46 -41.37 -11.37 0.49
C PRO A 46 -40.17 -11.00 1.35
N VAL A 47 -40.41 -9.99 2.18
CA VAL A 47 -39.55 -9.47 3.24
C VAL A 47 -39.38 -10.56 4.31
N GLY A 48 -38.13 -10.98 4.53
CA GLY A 48 -37.73 -11.88 5.61
C GLY A 48 -36.37 -11.42 6.16
N CYS A 49 -36.43 -10.81 7.33
CA CYS A 49 -35.31 -10.29 8.10
C CYS A 49 -34.57 -11.43 8.85
N LEU A 50 -33.42 -11.07 9.43
CA LEU A 50 -32.46 -11.84 10.22
C LEU A 50 -31.42 -12.64 9.43
N ARG A 51 -30.39 -11.94 8.95
CA ARG A 51 -29.06 -12.51 8.84
C ARG A 51 -28.23 -12.07 10.05
N ALA A 52 -27.75 -13.09 10.75
CA ALA A 52 -26.89 -13.01 11.92
C ALA A 52 -25.67 -12.11 11.69
N LEU A 53 -25.29 -11.39 12.75
CA LEU A 53 -24.00 -10.74 12.92
C LEU A 53 -22.90 -11.80 12.81
N GLY A 54 -22.42 -12.01 11.59
CA GLY A 54 -21.18 -12.74 11.33
C GLY A 54 -20.01 -11.78 11.36
N LEU A 55 -19.56 -11.40 12.57
CA LEU A 55 -18.16 -11.00 12.76
C LEU A 55 -17.31 -12.22 12.39
N SER A 56 -16.91 -12.30 11.13
CA SER A 56 -15.92 -13.29 10.72
C SER A 56 -14.59 -12.81 11.27
N ASN A 57 -14.17 -13.44 12.37
CA ASN A 57 -12.79 -13.47 12.82
C ASN A 57 -11.88 -13.66 11.61
N MET A 58 -11.17 -12.60 11.22
CA MET A 58 -9.96 -12.78 10.44
C MET A 58 -8.94 -13.35 11.42
N ALA A 59 -8.83 -14.68 11.43
CA ALA A 59 -7.77 -15.39 12.10
C ALA A 59 -6.44 -14.87 11.53
N ALA A 60 -5.75 -14.04 12.31
CA ALA A 60 -4.36 -13.69 12.04
C ALA A 60 -3.56 -15.00 11.96
N PRO A 61 -2.83 -15.28 10.87
CA PRO A 61 -1.98 -16.44 10.85
C PRO A 61 -0.83 -16.18 11.83
N SER A 62 -0.90 -16.78 13.01
CA SER A 62 0.21 -16.90 13.96
C SER A 62 1.22 -17.95 13.49
N ARG A 63 1.49 -18.00 12.17
CA ARG A 63 2.69 -18.67 11.67
C ARG A 63 3.84 -17.74 11.99
N ALA A 64 4.74 -18.18 12.87
CA ALA A 64 6.03 -17.52 13.02
C ALA A 64 6.62 -17.31 11.62
N ALA A 65 6.94 -16.07 11.27
CA ALA A 65 7.43 -15.73 9.94
C ALA A 65 8.73 -16.52 9.69
N SER A 66 8.65 -17.55 8.84
CA SER A 66 9.83 -18.27 8.35
C SER A 66 10.56 -17.35 7.38
N CYS A 67 11.71 -16.81 7.80
CA CYS A 67 12.56 -16.01 6.93
C CYS A 67 13.43 -16.90 6.00
N GLU A 68 13.20 -18.21 5.98
CA GLU A 68 13.96 -19.20 5.20
C GLU A 68 13.58 -19.19 3.72
N ASP A 69 12.29 -19.16 3.43
CA ASP A 69 11.77 -19.08 2.06
C ASP A 69 11.22 -17.68 1.76
N PHE A 70 11.76 -17.05 0.70
CA PHE A 70 11.30 -15.74 0.28
C PHE A 70 9.85 -15.76 -0.24
N ALA A 71 9.40 -16.86 -0.85
CA ALA A 71 8.03 -16.97 -1.35
C ALA A 71 7.02 -17.01 -0.20
N GLU A 72 7.32 -17.74 0.88
CA GLU A 72 6.47 -17.77 2.08
C GLU A 72 6.43 -16.42 2.77
N PHE A 73 7.58 -15.75 2.89
CA PHE A 73 7.68 -14.39 3.42
C PHE A 73 6.84 -13.40 2.59
N GLN A 74 6.89 -13.49 1.26
CA GLN A 74 6.11 -12.63 0.38
C GLN A 74 4.60 -12.87 0.51
N GLU A 75 4.17 -14.13 0.61
CA GLU A 75 2.75 -14.47 0.81
C GLU A 75 2.25 -13.99 2.18
N LEU A 76 3.07 -14.09 3.22
CA LEU A 76 2.75 -13.53 4.54
C LEU A 76 2.51 -12.01 4.45
N LEU A 77 3.42 -11.27 3.81
CA LEU A 77 3.25 -9.83 3.64
C LEU A 77 2.02 -9.48 2.80
N ARG A 78 1.74 -10.26 1.75
CA ARG A 78 0.51 -10.11 0.94
C ARG A 78 -0.74 -10.25 1.79
N VAL A 79 -0.83 -11.28 2.63
CA VAL A 79 -1.97 -11.49 3.53
C VAL A 79 -2.08 -10.36 4.55
N MET A 80 -0.97 -9.92 5.14
CA MET A 80 -0.97 -8.82 6.10
C MET A 80 -1.36 -7.46 5.48
N ARG A 81 -1.12 -7.25 4.17
CA ARG A 81 -1.51 -6.03 3.42
C ARG A 81 -2.98 -5.94 3.04
N THR A 82 -3.77 -6.99 3.35
CA THR A 82 -5.21 -6.99 3.03
C THR A 82 -6.00 -5.86 3.69
N ILE A 83 -5.56 -5.36 4.85
CA ILE A 83 -6.17 -4.20 5.51
C ILE A 83 -5.99 -2.91 4.68
N ASP A 84 -4.79 -2.70 4.12
CA ASP A 84 -4.47 -1.55 3.28
C ASP A 84 -5.17 -1.62 1.92
N ASP A 85 -5.23 -2.81 1.31
CA ASP A 85 -5.91 -2.99 0.02
C ASP A 85 -7.42 -2.69 0.12
N ARG A 86 -8.02 -2.97 1.29
CA ARG A 86 -9.46 -2.81 1.53
C ARG A 86 -9.83 -1.46 2.11
N ILE A 87 -8.87 -0.69 2.64
CA ILE A 87 -9.13 0.58 3.35
C ILE A 87 -10.01 1.55 2.55
N VAL A 88 -9.78 1.67 1.24
CA VAL A 88 -10.56 2.56 0.36
C VAL A 88 -12.01 2.09 0.29
N HIS A 89 -12.24 0.79 0.10
CA HIS A 89 -13.58 0.23 0.01
C HIS A 89 -14.31 0.33 1.34
N GLU A 90 -13.61 -0.01 2.43
CA GLU A 90 -14.15 0.03 3.78
C GLU A 90 -14.53 1.45 4.18
N LEU A 91 -13.65 2.44 4.00
CA LEU A 91 -13.96 3.84 4.29
C LEU A 91 -15.08 4.40 3.41
N ASN A 92 -15.15 4.02 2.13
CA ASN A 92 -16.22 4.45 1.24
C ASN A 92 -17.60 3.88 1.60
N THR A 93 -17.64 2.70 2.24
CA THR A 93 -18.89 2.03 2.62
C THR A 93 -19.31 2.34 4.06
N THR A 94 -18.34 2.54 4.97
CA THR A 94 -18.56 2.75 6.41
C THR A 94 -18.65 4.22 6.81
N ILE A 95 -18.03 5.14 6.07
CA ILE A 95 -18.20 6.60 6.22
C ILE A 95 -19.08 7.08 5.08
N PRO A 96 -20.41 6.81 5.12
CA PRO A 96 -21.30 7.35 4.12
C PRO A 96 -21.28 8.88 4.18
N THR A 97 -21.45 9.50 3.01
CA THR A 97 -21.67 10.94 2.88
C THR A 97 -22.83 11.40 3.76
N ALA A 98 -22.92 12.72 4.01
CA ALA A 98 -23.82 13.40 4.97
C ALA A 98 -25.32 13.00 4.93
N SER A 99 -25.74 12.18 3.98
CA SER A 99 -27.08 11.63 3.81
C SER A 99 -27.43 10.44 4.74
N PHE A 100 -26.47 9.84 5.46
CA PHE A 100 -26.71 8.69 6.37
C PHE A 100 -26.35 8.97 7.83
N VAL A 101 -26.44 10.25 8.24
CA VAL A 101 -26.21 10.66 9.63
C VAL A 101 -27.25 10.00 10.54
N GLY A 102 -26.80 9.11 11.44
CA GLY A 102 -27.63 8.54 12.50
C GLY A 102 -27.61 7.00 12.65
N LYS A 103 -26.85 6.25 11.85
CA LYS A 103 -26.76 4.77 11.99
C LYS A 103 -25.36 4.21 12.25
N ILE A 104 -24.30 5.00 12.02
CA ILE A 104 -22.90 4.54 12.15
C ILE A 104 -22.09 5.64 12.83
N ASP A 105 -21.40 5.30 13.92
CA ASP A 105 -20.52 6.21 14.65
C ASP A 105 -19.16 6.35 13.95
N ALA A 106 -19.10 7.22 12.94
CA ALA A 106 -17.91 7.44 12.12
C ALA A 106 -16.64 7.76 12.94
N SER A 107 -16.79 8.41 14.11
CA SER A 107 -15.67 8.69 15.02
C SER A 107 -15.05 7.42 15.60
N GLN A 108 -15.89 6.48 16.05
CA GLN A 108 -15.45 5.22 16.62
C GLN A 108 -14.84 4.30 15.54
N THR A 109 -15.47 4.21 14.36
CA THR A 109 -14.93 3.45 13.23
C THR A 109 -13.56 3.98 12.78
N CYS A 110 -13.40 5.30 12.67
CA CYS A 110 -12.10 5.90 12.33
C CYS A 110 -11.04 5.65 13.41
N LYS A 111 -11.42 5.61 14.69
CA LYS A 111 -10.50 5.29 15.79
C LYS A 111 -10.04 3.83 15.74
N GLU A 112 -10.97 2.89 15.53
CA GLU A 112 -10.67 1.46 15.42
C GLU A 112 -9.79 1.18 14.20
N LEU A 113 -10.12 1.77 13.05
CA LEU A 113 -9.32 1.65 11.85
C LEU A 113 -7.91 2.23 12.04
N TYR A 114 -7.77 3.38 12.71
CA TYR A 114 -6.47 3.94 13.05
C TYR A 114 -5.61 2.97 13.85
N GLN A 115 -6.17 2.38 14.90
CA GLN A 115 -5.46 1.42 15.76
C GLN A 115 -5.05 0.18 14.98
N SER A 116 -5.97 -0.36 14.16
CA SER A 116 -5.71 -1.54 13.36
C SER A 116 -4.64 -1.30 12.28
N LEU A 117 -4.66 -0.15 11.61
CA LEU A 117 -3.61 0.23 10.65
C LEU A 117 -2.26 0.39 11.34
N MET A 118 -2.21 1.10 12.46
CA MET A 118 -0.97 1.29 13.22
C MET A 118 -0.37 -0.04 13.67
N GLU A 119 -1.18 -0.94 14.21
CA GLU A 119 -0.73 -2.27 14.63
C GLU A 119 -0.27 -3.12 13.44
N ALA A 120 -1.01 -3.10 12.32
CA ALA A 120 -0.63 -3.82 11.11
C ALA A 120 0.70 -3.33 10.54
N HIS A 121 0.89 -2.01 10.43
CA HIS A 121 2.10 -1.39 9.90
C HIS A 121 3.32 -1.69 10.78
N THR A 122 3.19 -1.48 12.10
CA THR A 122 4.27 -1.77 13.05
C THR A 122 4.61 -3.26 13.09
N SER A 123 3.61 -4.14 13.02
CA SER A 123 3.81 -5.58 12.96
C SER A 123 4.55 -6.01 11.68
N ARG A 124 4.11 -5.53 10.51
CA ARG A 124 4.77 -5.83 9.23
C ARG A 124 6.20 -5.31 9.19
N GLU A 125 6.43 -4.07 9.59
CA GLU A 125 7.76 -3.47 9.61
C GLU A 125 8.71 -4.28 10.50
N LYS A 126 8.24 -4.75 11.66
CA LYS A 126 9.02 -5.59 12.57
C LYS A 126 9.37 -6.94 11.95
N ILE A 127 8.43 -7.58 11.24
CA ILE A 127 8.67 -8.83 10.53
C ILE A 127 9.71 -8.64 9.41
N ILE A 128 9.57 -7.60 8.59
CA ILE A 128 10.51 -7.30 7.50
C ILE A 128 11.91 -7.06 8.05
N LYS A 129 12.04 -6.20 9.09
CA LYS A 129 13.33 -5.91 9.73
C LYS A 129 13.97 -7.15 10.35
N ASN A 130 13.19 -8.01 10.98
CA ASN A 130 13.68 -9.27 11.55
C ASN A 130 14.24 -10.20 10.46
N CYS A 131 13.52 -10.38 9.35
CA CYS A 131 14.01 -11.24 8.25
C CYS A 131 15.24 -10.66 7.55
N ILE A 132 15.34 -9.33 7.41
CA ILE A 132 16.55 -8.68 6.91
C ILE A 132 17.72 -8.93 7.87
N ALA A 133 17.50 -8.79 9.18
CA ALA A 133 18.55 -9.04 10.18
C ALA A 133 19.04 -10.48 10.13
N GLN A 134 18.13 -11.47 10.11
CA GLN A 134 18.47 -12.89 10.00
C GLN A 134 19.20 -13.23 8.71
N THR A 135 18.70 -12.78 7.56
CA THR A 135 19.37 -13.07 6.28
C THR A 135 20.72 -12.34 6.18
N SER A 136 20.83 -11.15 6.78
CA SER A 136 22.10 -10.43 6.83
C SER A 136 23.15 -11.13 7.68
N SER A 137 22.77 -11.78 8.79
CA SER A 137 23.72 -12.55 9.60
C SER A 137 24.20 -13.78 8.84
N VAL A 138 23.30 -14.49 8.14
CA VAL A 138 23.68 -15.62 7.28
C VAL A 138 24.65 -15.19 6.18
N VAL A 139 24.37 -14.10 5.48
CA VAL A 139 25.27 -13.55 4.44
C VAL A 139 26.63 -13.17 5.04
N LYS A 140 26.68 -12.62 6.26
CA LYS A 140 27.95 -12.31 6.94
C LYS A 140 28.73 -13.59 7.24
N THR A 141 28.11 -14.60 7.84
CA THR A 141 28.76 -15.89 8.15
C THR A 141 29.31 -16.57 6.88
N LEU A 142 28.53 -16.60 5.79
CA LEU A 142 28.97 -17.19 4.52
C LEU A 142 30.12 -16.40 3.86
N ARG A 143 30.23 -15.09 4.11
CA ARG A 143 31.38 -14.29 3.63
C ARG A 143 32.65 -14.68 4.39
N GLU A 144 32.57 -14.80 5.71
CA GLU A 144 33.69 -15.18 6.57
C GLU A 144 34.16 -16.62 6.29
N GLU A 145 33.24 -17.55 6.01
CA GLU A 145 33.58 -18.92 5.60
C GLU A 145 34.30 -18.95 4.25
N ARG A 146 33.84 -18.16 3.27
CA ARG A 146 34.49 -18.06 1.95
C ARG A 146 35.90 -17.48 2.04
N GLU A 147 36.17 -16.59 2.98
CA GLU A 147 37.53 -16.06 3.21
C GLU A 147 38.51 -17.16 3.64
N LYS A 148 38.02 -18.19 4.33
CA LYS A 148 38.80 -19.36 4.78
C LYS A 148 38.90 -20.45 3.69
N ALA A 149 37.92 -20.54 2.81
CA ALA A 149 37.85 -21.52 1.72
C ALA A 149 37.51 -20.84 0.37
N GLN A 150 38.49 -20.18 -0.25
CA GLN A 150 38.27 -19.34 -1.44
C GLN A 150 37.79 -20.11 -2.68
N ASP A 151 38.13 -21.39 -2.80
CA ASP A 151 37.87 -22.20 -4.00
C ASP A 151 36.58 -23.04 -3.89
N ASP A 152 35.84 -22.94 -2.79
CA ASP A 152 34.60 -23.70 -2.62
C ASP A 152 33.45 -23.08 -3.45
N VAL A 153 33.19 -23.72 -4.59
CA VAL A 153 32.12 -23.34 -5.53
C VAL A 153 30.73 -23.47 -4.89
N ALA A 154 30.54 -24.38 -3.93
CA ALA A 154 29.26 -24.56 -3.23
C ALA A 154 28.97 -23.38 -2.30
N LEU A 155 29.98 -22.93 -1.52
CA LEU A 155 29.87 -21.72 -0.68
C LEU A 155 29.56 -20.48 -1.53
N LEU A 156 30.22 -20.33 -2.68
CA LEU A 156 29.96 -19.21 -3.59
C LEU A 156 28.52 -19.21 -4.14
N LYS A 157 28.00 -20.39 -4.50
CA LYS A 157 26.60 -20.53 -4.96
C LYS A 157 25.62 -20.18 -3.84
N GLN A 158 25.86 -20.65 -2.62
CA GLN A 158 25.03 -20.35 -1.46
C GLN A 158 25.06 -18.85 -1.11
N LEU A 159 26.25 -18.24 -1.08
CA LEU A 159 26.42 -16.82 -0.82
C LEU A 159 25.63 -15.95 -1.82
N ARG A 160 25.65 -16.29 -3.13
CA ARG A 160 24.87 -15.56 -4.14
C ARG A 160 23.36 -15.69 -3.96
N LYS A 161 22.88 -16.85 -3.51
CA LYS A 161 21.46 -17.07 -3.20
C LYS A 161 21.03 -16.19 -2.03
N GLU A 162 21.75 -16.26 -0.91
CA GLU A 162 21.43 -15.47 0.28
C GLU A 162 21.59 -13.96 0.04
N GLN A 163 22.56 -13.52 -0.76
CA GLN A 163 22.67 -12.12 -1.17
C GLN A 163 21.50 -11.64 -2.02
N THR A 164 21.04 -12.46 -2.97
CA THR A 164 19.85 -12.13 -3.78
C THR A 164 18.61 -12.05 -2.89
N LYS A 165 18.44 -13.03 -1.99
CA LYS A 165 17.35 -13.04 -1.01
C LYS A 165 17.37 -11.80 -0.10
N LEU A 166 18.53 -11.41 0.41
CA LEU A 166 18.67 -10.18 1.22
C LEU A 166 18.23 -8.93 0.44
N LYS A 167 18.63 -8.81 -0.83
CA LYS A 167 18.21 -7.67 -1.69
C LYS A 167 16.70 -7.65 -1.89
N LEU A 168 16.08 -8.82 -2.13
CA LEU A 168 14.64 -8.93 -2.28
C LEU A 168 13.92 -8.53 -0.98
N MET A 169 14.37 -9.01 0.18
CA MET A 169 13.81 -8.62 1.48
C MET A 169 13.98 -7.12 1.77
N GLN A 170 15.11 -6.52 1.40
CA GLN A 170 15.30 -5.07 1.52
C GLN A 170 14.34 -4.28 0.64
N SER A 171 14.02 -4.77 -0.55
CA SER A 171 13.05 -4.10 -1.44
C SER A 171 11.63 -4.09 -0.86
N GLU A 172 11.27 -5.03 0.02
CA GLU A 172 9.98 -5.03 0.71
C GLU A 172 9.82 -3.87 1.71
N LEU A 173 10.91 -3.28 2.23
CA LEU A 173 10.81 -2.05 3.02
C LEU A 173 10.32 -0.87 2.17
N ASN A 174 10.77 -0.77 0.92
CA ASN A 174 10.33 0.28 0.00
C ASN A 174 8.86 0.08 -0.37
N VAL A 175 8.42 -1.17 -0.57
CA VAL A 175 7.01 -1.48 -0.82
C VAL A 175 6.16 -1.12 0.40
N GLU A 176 6.64 -1.46 1.60
CA GLU A 176 5.95 -1.14 2.85
C GLU A 176 5.76 0.35 3.05
N GLU A 177 6.78 1.17 2.77
CA GLU A 177 6.70 2.64 2.83
C GLU A 177 5.59 3.18 1.90
N VAL A 178 5.56 2.74 0.65
CA VAL A 178 4.55 3.19 -0.33
C VAL A 178 3.13 2.76 0.07
N VAL A 179 2.97 1.54 0.59
CA VAL A 179 1.67 1.04 1.06
C VAL A 179 1.20 1.83 2.27
N ASN A 180 2.10 2.07 3.22
CA ASN A 180 1.87 2.84 4.44
C ASN A 180 1.39 4.27 4.11
N ASP A 181 2.13 4.98 3.25
CA ASP A 181 1.80 6.34 2.81
C ASP A 181 0.43 6.42 2.14
N ARG A 182 0.13 5.47 1.25
CA ARG A 182 -1.17 5.40 0.56
C ARG A 182 -2.31 5.23 1.56
N SER A 183 -2.18 4.30 2.50
CA SER A 183 -3.21 4.04 3.50
C SER A 183 -3.42 5.22 4.42
N TRP A 184 -2.35 5.86 4.90
CA TRP A 184 -2.45 7.05 5.73
C TRP A 184 -3.09 8.22 5.01
N LYS A 185 -2.77 8.41 3.73
CA LYS A 185 -3.39 9.46 2.93
C LYS A 185 -4.91 9.27 2.85
N VAL A 186 -5.36 8.08 2.49
CA VAL A 186 -6.79 7.76 2.38
C VAL A 186 -7.48 7.90 3.74
N PHE A 187 -6.85 7.39 4.80
CA PHE A 187 -7.34 7.54 6.17
C PHE A 187 -7.52 9.02 6.53
N ASN A 188 -6.48 9.84 6.36
CA ASN A 188 -6.53 11.26 6.72
C ASN A 188 -7.57 12.03 5.90
N GLU A 189 -7.70 11.75 4.60
CA GLU A 189 -8.69 12.41 3.75
C GLU A 189 -10.13 12.14 4.21
N ARG A 190 -10.43 10.91 4.65
CA ARG A 190 -11.80 10.49 5.03
C ARG A 190 -12.11 10.66 6.52
N CYS A 191 -11.14 10.46 7.39
CA CYS A 191 -11.33 10.46 8.85
C CYS A 191 -10.98 11.77 9.55
N ARG A 192 -10.35 12.75 8.88
CA ARG A 192 -9.87 14.02 9.53
C ARG A 192 -10.93 14.78 10.33
N ILE A 193 -12.20 14.72 9.95
CA ILE A 193 -13.30 15.42 10.65
C ILE A 193 -13.88 14.57 11.79
N HIS A 194 -13.66 13.26 11.76
CA HIS A 194 -14.28 12.29 12.69
C HIS A 194 -13.33 11.86 13.80
N TYR A 195 -12.03 11.81 13.52
CA TYR A 195 -11.01 11.38 14.47
C TYR A 195 -9.71 12.13 14.24
N LYS A 196 -9.11 12.62 15.33
CA LYS A 196 -7.75 13.18 15.33
C LYS A 196 -6.83 12.19 16.03
N PRO A 197 -5.89 11.57 15.29
CA PRO A 197 -4.87 10.73 15.88
C PRO A 197 -4.14 11.43 17.03
N PRO A 198 -3.78 10.71 18.11
CA PRO A 198 -2.78 11.22 19.04
C PRO A 198 -1.49 11.47 18.25
N LYS A 199 -0.78 12.57 18.54
CA LYS A 199 0.50 12.84 17.90
C LYS A 199 1.41 11.64 18.15
N SER A 200 1.88 11.00 17.08
CA SER A 200 2.93 10.00 17.16
C SER A 200 4.11 10.60 17.91
N GLN A 201 4.50 9.98 19.02
CA GLN A 201 5.65 10.39 19.82
C GLN A 201 6.95 10.04 19.10
#